data_AF-A0A7X8GFW9-F1
#
_entry.id   AF-A0A7X8GFW9-F1
#
_cell.length_a   1.000
_cell.length_b   1.000
_cell.length_c   1.000
_cell.angle_alpha   90.00
_cell.angle_beta   90.00
_cell.angle_gamma   90.00
#
_symmetry.space_group_name_H-M   'P 1'
#
loop_
_entity.id
_entity.type
_entity.pdbx_description
1 polymer ?
#
loop_
_entity_poly.entity_id
_entity_poly.type
_entity_poly.pdbx_seq_one_letter_code
_entity_poly.pdbx_strand_id
1 'polypeptide(L)'
;MGLLDDVAKMGWGKGLLVGISAVVLVPVLIPFVGSALRPLVKAVIKGGMVACTKARQVACEAKDGVEDMVAEVKSEPSASIH
;
A
#
# COMPACT_ATOMS: atom_id res chain seq x y z
N MET A 1 13.39 -39.14 8.87
CA MET A 1 13.58 -38.26 7.71
C MET A 1 12.51 -37.19 7.80
N GLY A 2 12.92 -35.94 8.05
CA GLY A 2 12.00 -34.88 8.42
C GLY A 2 11.41 -34.19 7.19
N LEU A 3 10.14 -33.81 7.28
CA LEU A 3 9.45 -33.01 6.26
C LEU A 3 10.23 -31.73 5.89
N LEU A 4 11.04 -31.20 6.81
CA LEU A 4 11.94 -30.06 6.61
C LEU A 4 13.16 -30.41 5.75
N ASP A 5 13.74 -31.60 5.92
CA ASP A 5 14.84 -32.10 5.07
C ASP A 5 14.34 -32.35 3.65
N ASP A 6 13.17 -32.96 3.49
CA ASP A 6 12.56 -33.24 2.18
C ASP A 6 12.24 -31.95 1.41
N VAL A 7 11.72 -30.94 2.10
CA VAL A 7 11.47 -29.60 1.55
C VAL A 7 12.76 -28.87 1.16
N ALA A 8 13.79 -28.93 2.01
CA ALA A 8 15.06 -28.25 1.75
C ALA A 8 15.81 -28.87 0.57
N LYS A 9 15.69 -30.20 0.41
CA LYS A 9 16.36 -30.98 -0.64
C LYS A 9 15.69 -30.84 -2.02
N MET A 10 14.44 -30.41 -2.07
CA MET A 10 13.67 -30.25 -3.32
C MET A 10 14.09 -29.01 -4.14
N GLY A 11 15.05 -28.19 -3.67
CA GLY A 11 15.70 -27.16 -4.49
C GLY A 11 14.90 -25.85 -4.64
N TRP A 12 14.09 -25.47 -3.65
CA TRP A 12 13.26 -24.26 -3.68
C TRP A 12 13.87 -23.20 -2.75
N GLY A 13 14.84 -22.44 -3.26
CA GLY A 13 15.59 -21.46 -2.49
C GLY A 13 14.72 -20.40 -1.81
N LYS A 14 15.02 -20.09 -0.54
CA LYS A 14 14.61 -18.95 0.31
C LYS A 14 13.11 -18.61 0.38
N GLY A 15 12.40 -18.45 -0.73
CA GLY A 15 10.97 -18.15 -0.78
C GLY A 15 10.07 -19.26 -0.19
N LEU A 16 10.42 -20.53 -0.40
CA LEU A 16 9.64 -21.63 0.19
C LEU A 16 9.88 -21.76 1.71
N LEU A 17 11.10 -21.43 2.19
CA LEU A 17 11.41 -21.42 3.62
C LEU A 17 10.62 -20.33 4.37
N VAL A 18 10.43 -19.16 3.74
CA VAL A 18 9.55 -18.10 4.25
C VAL A 18 8.07 -18.53 4.19
N GLY A 19 7.64 -19.17 3.11
CA GLY A 19 6.28 -19.70 3.00
C GLY A 19 5.95 -20.77 4.04
N ILE A 20 6.89 -21.66 4.33
CA ILE A 20 6.70 -22.77 5.28
C ILE A 20 6.76 -22.29 6.72
N SER A 21 7.65 -21.35 7.06
CA SER A 21 7.62 -20.71 8.38
C SER A 21 6.31 -19.98 8.64
N ALA A 22 5.73 -19.33 7.63
CA ALA A 22 4.39 -18.75 7.73
C ALA A 22 3.33 -19.82 8.01
N VAL A 23 3.30 -20.92 7.24
CA VAL A 23 2.32 -22.03 7.40
C VAL A 23 2.43 -22.75 8.75
N VAL A 24 3.65 -22.95 9.27
CA VAL A 24 3.87 -23.56 10.59
C VAL A 24 3.45 -22.61 11.72
N LEU A 25 3.59 -21.30 11.53
CA LEU A 25 3.10 -20.30 12.49
C LEU A 25 1.58 -20.09 12.44
N VAL A 26 0.91 -20.44 11.33
CA VAL A 26 -0.55 -20.30 11.18
C VAL A 26 -1.32 -20.88 12.39
N PRO A 27 -1.19 -22.16 12.77
CA PRO A 27 -1.98 -22.74 13.87
C PRO A 27 -1.66 -22.14 15.25
N VAL A 28 -0.44 -21.62 15.46
CA VAL A 28 -0.05 -20.93 16.70
C VAL A 28 -0.62 -19.51 16.75
N LEU A 29 -0.77 -18.86 15.60
CA LEU A 29 -1.33 -17.51 15.47
C LEU A 29 -2.87 -17.50 15.44
N ILE A 30 -3.53 -18.59 15.00
CA ILE A 30 -5.01 -18.71 14.97
C ILE A 30 -5.69 -18.20 16.26
N PRO A 31 -5.27 -18.59 17.48
CA PRO A 31 -5.92 -18.10 18.71
C PRO A 31 -5.61 -16.63 19.04
N PHE A 32 -4.48 -16.07 18.59
CA PHE A 32 -4.12 -14.65 18.80
C PHE A 32 -4.74 -13.70 17.75
N VAL A 33 -5.03 -14.23 16.57
CA VAL A 33 -5.50 -13.46 15.41
C VAL A 33 -6.99 -13.09 15.51
N GLY A 34 -7.83 -13.87 16.19
CA GLY A 34 -9.29 -13.68 16.19
C GLY A 34 -9.77 -12.31 16.69
N SER A 35 -9.16 -11.78 17.75
CA SER A 35 -9.64 -10.57 18.44
C SER A 35 -8.84 -9.31 18.08
N ALA A 36 -7.52 -9.43 17.88
CA ALA A 36 -6.65 -8.28 17.57
C ALA A 36 -6.47 -8.04 16.07
N LEU A 37 -6.58 -9.07 15.22
CA LEU A 37 -6.37 -8.89 13.77
C LEU A 37 -7.60 -8.30 13.08
N ARG A 38 -8.82 -8.66 13.51
CA ARG A 38 -10.06 -8.11 12.95
C ARG A 38 -10.10 -6.58 12.92
N PRO A 39 -9.83 -5.86 14.03
CA PRO A 39 -9.79 -4.39 13.99
C PRO A 39 -8.65 -3.86 13.12
N LEU A 40 -7.51 -4.54 13.07
CA LEU A 40 -6.36 -4.16 12.23
C LEU A 40 -6.70 -4.25 10.73
N VAL A 41 -7.26 -5.37 10.29
CA VAL A 41 -7.69 -5.56 8.90
C VAL A 41 -8.76 -4.54 8.53
N LYS A 42 -9.75 -4.31 9.41
CA LYS A 42 -10.76 -3.26 9.19
C LYS A 42 -10.13 -1.87 9.10
N ALA A 43 -9.13 -1.56 9.93
CA ALA A 43 -8.42 -0.29 9.90
C ALA A 43 -7.60 -0.12 8.62
N VAL A 44 -6.95 -1.18 8.13
CA VAL A 44 -6.21 -1.15 6.86
C VAL A 44 -7.16 -0.93 5.69
N ILE A 45 -8.27 -1.67 5.61
CA ILE A 45 -9.25 -1.51 4.53
C ILE A 45 -9.84 -0.10 4.54
N LYS A 46 -10.31 0.36 5.71
CA LYS A 46 -10.93 1.68 5.85
C LYS A 46 -9.92 2.81 5.64
N GLY A 47 -8.72 2.67 6.19
CA GLY A 47 -7.61 3.60 6.02
C GLY A 47 -7.17 3.70 4.57
N GLY A 48 -7.06 2.56 3.87
CA GLY A 48 -6.74 2.51 2.45
C GLY A 48 -7.79 3.19 1.58
N MET A 49 -9.08 2.95 1.85
CA MET A 49 -10.16 3.66 1.14
C MET A 49 -10.08 5.17 1.33
N VAL A 50 -9.93 5.63 2.58
CA VAL A 50 -9.83 7.08 2.89
C VAL A 50 -8.57 7.70 2.30
N ALA A 51 -7.44 7.00 2.32
CA ALA A 51 -6.20 7.48 1.72
C ALA A 51 -6.35 7.64 0.20
N CYS A 52 -6.94 6.66 -0.48
CA CYS A 52 -7.20 6.73 -1.92
C CYS A 52 -8.16 7.88 -2.30
N THR A 53 -9.22 8.10 -1.52
CA THR A 53 -10.14 9.22 -1.79
C THR A 53 -9.48 10.57 -1.56
N LYS A 54 -8.71 10.71 -0.47
CA LYS A 54 -7.96 11.95 -0.19
C LYS A 54 -6.87 12.21 -1.22
N ALA A 55 -6.16 11.17 -1.67
CA ALA A 55 -5.16 11.30 -2.71
C ALA A 55 -5.76 11.83 -4.02
N ARG A 56 -6.94 11.35 -4.40
CA ARG A 56 -7.68 11.89 -5.57
C ARG A 56 -8.11 13.33 -5.37
N GLN A 57 -8.60 13.69 -4.18
CA GLN A 57 -8.99 15.05 -3.86
C GLN A 57 -7.81 16.03 -3.94
N VAL A 58 -6.70 15.71 -3.26
CA VAL A 58 -5.47 16.52 -3.28
C VAL A 58 -4.94 16.67 -4.71
N ALA A 59 -5.01 15.60 -5.52
CA ALA A 59 -4.62 15.68 -6.93
C ALA A 59 -5.51 16.62 -7.76
N CYS A 60 -6.80 16.73 -7.42
CA CYS A 60 -7.72 17.65 -8.09
C CYS A 60 -7.46 19.10 -7.65
N GLU A 61 -7.34 19.34 -6.35
CA GLU A 61 -7.00 20.66 -5.80
C GLU A 61 -5.63 21.16 -6.32
N ALA A 62 -4.65 20.27 -6.46
CA ALA A 62 -3.36 20.62 -7.06
C ALA A 62 -3.46 20.95 -8.55
N LYS A 63 -4.36 20.30 -9.29
CA LYS A 63 -4.62 20.63 -10.70
C LYS A 63 -5.26 22.01 -10.81
N ASP A 64 -6.29 22.27 -10.01
CA ASP A 64 -6.98 23.56 -9.99
C ASP A 64 -5.99 24.68 -9.60
N GLY A 65 -5.13 24.46 -8.60
CA GLY A 65 -4.11 25.44 -8.21
C GLY A 65 -3.02 25.68 -9.28
N VAL A 66 -2.68 24.66 -10.08
CA VAL A 66 -1.80 24.83 -11.24
C VAL A 66 -2.51 25.57 -12.37
N GLU A 67 -3.79 25.28 -12.62
CA GLU A 67 -4.59 26.02 -13.61
C GLU A 67 -4.75 27.49 -13.23
N ASP A 68 -4.91 27.80 -11.94
CA ASP A 68 -4.98 29.18 -11.43
C ASP A 68 -3.64 29.91 -11.65
N MET A 69 -2.50 29.28 -11.29
CA MET A 69 -1.18 29.88 -11.56
C MET A 69 -0.88 30.05 -13.05
N VAL A 70 -1.30 29.10 -13.89
CA VAL A 70 -1.18 29.21 -15.36
C VAL A 70 -2.08 30.33 -15.88
N ALA A 71 -3.28 30.49 -15.34
CA ALA A 71 -4.19 31.57 -15.68
C ALA A 71 -3.63 32.93 -15.24
N GLU A 72 -3.06 33.03 -14.03
CA GLU A 72 -2.36 34.22 -13.54
C GLU A 72 -1.23 34.60 -14.49
N VAL A 73 -0.27 33.70 -14.77
CA VAL A 73 0.88 33.99 -15.67
C VAL A 73 0.44 34.31 -17.10
N LYS A 74 -0.66 33.73 -17.58
CA LYS A 74 -1.22 34.03 -18.91
C LYS A 74 -1.99 35.36 -18.94
N SER A 75 -2.58 35.75 -17.82
CA SER A 75 -3.29 37.02 -17.65
C SER A 75 -2.36 38.18 -17.28
N GLU A 76 -1.22 37.89 -16.67
CA GLU A 76 -0.07 38.76 -16.59
C GLU A 76 0.54 38.88 -18.01
N PRO A 77 0.59 40.07 -18.59
CA PRO A 77 1.00 40.21 -19.97
C PRO A 77 2.50 39.90 -20.12
N SER A 78 2.80 38.69 -20.62
CA SER A 78 3.87 38.50 -21.62
C SER A 78 3.49 39.11 -22.99
N ALA A 79 2.53 40.04 -22.99
CA ALA A 79 2.00 40.81 -24.12
C ALA A 79 2.26 42.31 -23.96
N SER A 80 3.29 42.69 -23.21
CA SER A 80 3.90 44.02 -23.30
C SER A 80 5.42 43.88 -23.33
N ILE A 81 5.94 43.16 -24.34
CA ILE A 81 7.26 43.51 -24.88
C ILE A 81 7.00 44.72 -25.78
N HIS A 82 7.17 45.91 -25.20
CA HIS A 82 7.41 47.17 -25.86
C HIS A 82 8.65 47.79 -25.22
#